data_AF-A0A1V5ZMB1-F1
#
_entry.id   AF-A0A1V5ZMB1-F1
#
_cell.length_a   1.000
_cell.length_b   1.000
_cell.length_c   1.000
_cell.angle_alpha   90.00
_cell.angle_beta   90.00
_cell.angle_gamma   90.00
#
_symmetry.space_group_name_H-M   'P 1'
#
loop_
_entity.id
_entity.type
_entity.pdbx_description
1 polymer ?
#
loop_
_entity_poly.entity_id
_entity_poly.type
_entity_poly.pdbx_seq_one_letter_code
_entity_poly.pdbx_strand_id
1 'polypeptide(L)'
;MDLIIFLNADIGLNIPDYSAAKNNFHFLYDTFTSHTCKNYIVQTFNPEVYSIRNACKMDKELFTIEDNQFRKKNLYPPFSDVCVISYKDEIEEKLFNKIDIMYKDLLYLKDKYQMNNLEIYTTPPLIYKMFNKYRYNIILK
;
A
#
# COMPACT_ATOMS: atom_id res chain seq x y z
N MET A 1 -29.22 15.07 -6.07
CA MET A 1 -28.85 14.52 -4.74
C MET A 1 -28.38 15.68 -3.89
N ASP A 2 -28.95 15.86 -2.70
CA ASP A 2 -28.63 17.01 -1.85
C ASP A 2 -27.51 16.73 -0.83
N LEU A 3 -27.25 15.45 -0.54
CA LEU A 3 -26.27 15.01 0.46
C LEU A 3 -25.71 13.62 0.12
N ILE A 4 -24.39 13.46 0.23
CA ILE A 4 -23.70 12.17 0.25
C ILE A 4 -22.99 12.02 1.60
N ILE A 5 -23.11 10.84 2.21
CA ILE A 5 -22.50 10.53 3.51
C ILE A 5 -21.51 9.38 3.34
N PHE A 6 -20.26 9.61 3.74
CA PHE A 6 -19.25 8.58 3.90
C PHE A 6 -19.21 8.16 5.36
N LEU A 7 -19.71 6.95 5.65
CA LEU A 7 -19.85 6.46 7.03
C LEU A 7 -18.52 6.09 7.69
N ASN A 8 -17.51 5.70 6.91
CA ASN A 8 -16.19 5.37 7.45
C ASN A 8 -15.11 5.58 6.39
N ALA A 9 -14.45 6.74 6.46
CA ALA A 9 -13.36 7.06 5.56
C ALA A 9 -12.03 6.37 5.94
N ASP A 10 -11.94 5.70 7.09
CA ASP A 10 -10.72 5.05 7.57
C ASP A 10 -10.53 3.63 7.03
N ILE A 11 -11.54 3.00 6.43
CA ILE A 11 -11.53 1.57 6.03
C ILE A 11 -10.29 1.23 5.19
N GLY A 12 -9.91 2.11 4.26
CA GLY A 12 -8.77 1.90 3.37
C GLY A 12 -7.41 2.28 3.97
N LEU A 13 -7.38 3.03 5.06
CA LEU A 13 -6.13 3.55 5.66
C LEU A 13 -5.40 2.51 6.51
N ASN A 14 -6.12 1.54 7.05
CA ASN A 14 -5.55 0.47 7.88
C ASN A 14 -4.91 -0.67 7.08
N ILE A 15 -4.95 -0.60 5.74
CA ILE A 15 -4.29 -1.56 4.88
C ILE A 15 -2.77 -1.33 5.00
N PRO A 16 -1.96 -2.36 5.30
CA PRO A 16 -0.50 -2.23 5.42
C PRO A 16 0.17 -2.13 4.04
N ASP A 17 -0.21 -1.11 3.27
CA ASP A 17 0.31 -0.76 1.96
C ASP A 17 0.65 0.74 1.96
N TYR A 18 1.85 1.10 1.51
CA TYR A 18 2.28 2.51 1.42
C TYR A 18 1.37 3.35 0.50
N SER A 19 0.59 2.71 -0.38
CA SER A 19 -0.37 3.38 -1.26
C SER A 19 -1.76 3.57 -0.64
N ALA A 20 -2.00 3.11 0.59
CA ALA A 20 -3.29 3.22 1.26
C ALA A 20 -3.83 4.66 1.33
N ALA A 21 -2.98 5.61 1.78
CA ALA A 21 -3.35 7.02 1.89
C ALA A 21 -3.68 7.64 0.51
N LYS A 22 -2.91 7.31 -0.52
CA LYS A 22 -3.16 7.76 -1.89
C LYS A 22 -4.49 7.22 -2.44
N ASN A 23 -4.75 5.93 -2.28
CA ASN A 23 -5.99 5.31 -2.75
C ASN A 23 -7.20 5.90 -2.01
N ASN A 24 -7.06 6.15 -0.71
CA ASN A 24 -8.09 6.80 0.10
C ASN A 24 -8.37 8.24 -0.35
N PHE A 25 -7.33 9.04 -0.60
CA PHE A 25 -7.49 10.40 -1.12
C PHE A 25 -8.25 10.38 -2.44
N HIS A 26 -7.83 9.56 -3.41
CA HIS A 26 -8.50 9.50 -4.71
C HIS A 26 -9.93 9.00 -4.63
N PHE A 27 -10.21 8.00 -3.79
CA PHE A 27 -11.57 7.54 -3.57
C PHE A 27 -12.53 8.66 -3.13
N LEU A 28 -12.09 9.50 -2.18
CA LEU A 28 -12.87 10.64 -1.70
C LEU A 28 -12.91 11.76 -2.75
N TYR A 29 -11.75 12.18 -3.24
CA TYR A 29 -11.59 13.29 -4.19
C TYR A 29 -12.35 13.05 -5.49
N ASP A 30 -12.26 11.85 -6.07
CA ASP A 30 -12.94 11.51 -7.31
C ASP A 30 -14.45 11.44 -7.09
N THR A 31 -14.92 10.98 -5.92
CA THR A 31 -16.35 11.03 -5.60
C THR A 31 -16.86 12.47 -5.44
N PHE A 32 -16.10 13.34 -4.77
CA PHE A 32 -16.46 14.75 -4.61
C PHE A 32 -16.49 15.50 -5.94
N THR A 33 -15.60 15.17 -6.86
CA THR A 33 -15.52 15.83 -8.18
C THR A 33 -16.49 15.25 -9.20
N SER A 34 -16.82 13.95 -9.12
CA SER A 34 -17.73 13.28 -10.06
C SER A 34 -19.21 13.49 -9.75
N HIS A 35 -19.58 13.70 -8.48
CA HIS A 35 -20.96 13.87 -8.09
C HIS A 35 -21.30 15.36 -7.95
N THR A 36 -22.38 15.81 -8.58
CA THR A 36 -22.87 17.20 -8.42
C THR A 36 -23.77 17.29 -7.18
N CYS A 37 -23.22 17.03 -5.99
CA CYS A 37 -23.93 17.14 -4.72
C CYS A 37 -23.57 18.46 -4.02
N LYS A 38 -24.54 19.05 -3.30
CA LYS A 38 -24.32 20.30 -2.57
C LYS A 38 -23.49 20.10 -1.30
N ASN A 39 -23.70 18.99 -0.60
CA ASN A 39 -23.09 18.72 0.69
C ASN A 39 -22.51 17.30 0.75
N TYR A 40 -21.39 17.17 1.45
CA TYR A 40 -20.76 15.90 1.80
C TYR A 40 -20.53 15.85 3.31
N ILE A 41 -20.84 14.71 3.92
CA ILE A 41 -20.46 14.42 5.31
C ILE A 41 -19.49 13.25 5.28
N VAL A 42 -18.31 13.46 5.86
CA VAL A 42 -17.25 12.43 5.94
C VAL A 42 -17.03 12.08 7.40
N GLN A 43 -17.43 10.87 7.78
CA GLN A 43 -17.18 10.33 9.10
C GLN A 43 -15.80 9.64 9.11
N THR A 44 -14.95 10.07 10.02
CA THR A 44 -13.63 9.50 10.25
C THR A 44 -13.25 9.58 11.72
N PHE A 45 -12.45 8.62 12.19
CA PHE A 45 -11.80 8.68 13.49
C PHE A 45 -10.51 9.50 13.45
N ASN A 46 -9.91 9.72 12.27
CA ASN A 46 -8.62 10.36 12.10
C ASN A 46 -8.68 11.57 11.14
N PRO A 47 -9.39 12.66 11.51
CA PRO A 47 -9.58 13.82 10.63
C PRO A 47 -8.28 14.55 10.25
N GLU A 48 -7.22 14.36 11.03
CA GLU A 48 -5.91 14.99 10.80
C GLU A 48 -5.07 14.28 9.72
N VAL A 49 -5.47 13.08 9.30
CA VAL A 49 -4.74 12.34 8.26
C VAL A 49 -4.84 13.10 6.94
N TYR A 50 -3.69 13.36 6.33
CA TYR A 50 -3.55 14.21 5.14
C TYR A 50 -4.43 13.75 3.97
N SER A 51 -4.63 12.44 3.78
CA SER A 51 -5.48 11.93 2.69
C SER A 51 -6.93 12.40 2.81
N ILE A 52 -7.53 12.27 4.00
CA ILE A 52 -8.92 12.66 4.24
C ILE A 52 -9.04 14.18 4.26
N ARG A 53 -8.16 14.84 5.03
CA ARG A 53 -8.16 16.30 5.17
C ARG A 53 -8.05 17.02 3.84
N ASN A 54 -7.10 16.61 3.00
CA ASN A 54 -6.86 17.26 1.71
C ASN A 54 -7.94 16.88 0.68
N ALA A 55 -8.52 15.67 0.76
CA ALA A 55 -9.68 15.32 -0.06
C ALA A 55 -10.89 16.20 0.26
N CYS A 56 -11.21 16.40 1.55
CA CYS A 56 -12.31 17.28 1.98
C CYS A 56 -12.10 18.75 1.57
N LYS A 57 -10.83 19.20 1.48
CA LYS A 57 -10.47 20.53 0.95
C LYS A 57 -10.44 20.59 -0.57
N MET A 58 -10.58 19.45 -1.25
CA MET A 58 -10.36 19.29 -2.69
C MET A 58 -8.99 19.81 -3.15
N ASP A 59 -7.98 19.72 -2.27
CA ASP A 59 -6.63 20.24 -2.51
C ASP A 59 -5.68 19.11 -2.93
N LYS A 60 -5.70 18.83 -4.23
CA LYS A 60 -4.86 17.79 -4.85
C LYS A 60 -3.37 18.16 -4.82
N GLU A 61 -3.05 19.45 -4.88
CA GLU A 61 -1.66 19.91 -4.90
C GLU A 61 -1.02 19.68 -3.53
N LEU A 62 -1.68 20.12 -2.45
CA LEU A 62 -1.22 19.89 -1.09
C LEU A 62 -1.11 18.40 -0.77
N PHE A 63 -2.09 17.60 -1.21
CA PHE A 63 -2.01 16.13 -1.09
C PHE A 63 -0.76 15.57 -1.76
N THR A 64 -0.47 15.99 -2.99
CA THR A 64 0.69 15.50 -3.75
C THR A 64 2.00 15.85 -3.07
N ILE A 65 2.09 17.05 -2.46
CA ILE A 65 3.27 17.48 -1.70
C ILE A 65 3.46 16.59 -0.46
N GLU A 66 2.42 16.41 0.36
CA GLU A 66 2.50 15.62 1.61
C GLU A 66 2.75 14.12 1.33
N ASP A 67 2.08 13.54 0.32
CA ASP A 67 2.28 12.13 -0.08
C ASP A 67 3.70 11.90 -0.61
N ASN A 68 4.25 12.83 -1.40
CA ASN A 68 5.64 12.74 -1.87
C ASN A 68 6.64 12.89 -0.73
N GLN A 69 6.40 13.76 0.25
CA GLN A 69 7.26 13.87 1.43
C GLN A 69 7.27 12.57 2.23
N PHE A 70 6.10 11.95 2.44
CA PHE A 70 5.97 10.64 3.07
C PHE A 70 6.74 9.56 2.30
N ARG A 71 6.54 9.48 0.97
CA ARG A 71 7.22 8.50 0.11
C ARG A 71 8.72 8.68 0.10
N LYS A 72 9.20 9.91 -0.01
CA LYS A 72 10.63 10.24 -0.02
C LYS A 72 11.30 9.86 1.31
N LYS A 73 10.66 10.19 2.44
CA LYS A 73 11.18 9.87 3.78
C LYS A 73 11.32 8.35 4.02
N ASN A 74 10.42 7.56 3.44
CA ASN A 74 10.37 6.11 3.66
C ASN A 74 10.98 5.30 2.50
N LEU A 75 11.59 5.96 1.51
CA LEU A 75 12.12 5.33 0.30
C LEU A 75 11.05 4.45 -0.37
N TYR A 76 9.88 5.00 -0.66
CA TYR A 76 8.86 4.35 -1.50
C TYR A 76 8.85 4.97 -2.91
N PRO A 77 8.32 4.24 -3.92
CA PRO A 77 8.18 4.78 -5.26
C PRO A 77 7.45 6.14 -5.25
N PRO A 78 7.88 7.13 -6.05
CA PRO A 78 8.88 7.05 -7.12
C PRO A 78 10.35 7.28 -6.69
N PHE A 79 10.64 7.33 -5.38
CA PHE A 79 11.99 7.64 -4.87
C PHE A 79 12.87 6.39 -4.67
N SER A 80 12.31 5.21 -4.95
CA SER A 80 12.94 3.90 -4.92
C SER A 80 12.17 2.95 -5.83
N ASP A 81 12.74 1.78 -6.07
CA ASP A 81 12.06 0.67 -6.74
C ASP A 81 11.66 -0.37 -5.70
N VAL A 82 10.45 -0.92 -5.83
CA VAL A 82 9.99 -2.03 -4.99
C VAL A 82 9.54 -3.14 -5.90
N CYS A 83 10.15 -4.31 -5.76
CA CYS A 83 9.78 -5.54 -6.44
C CYS A 83 9.19 -6.53 -5.44
N VAL A 84 8.04 -7.10 -5.76
CA VAL A 84 7.37 -8.11 -4.94
C VAL A 84 7.31 -9.41 -5.73
N ILE A 85 7.99 -10.45 -5.24
CA ILE A 85 7.94 -11.79 -5.79
C ILE A 85 6.93 -12.60 -4.98
N SER A 86 5.76 -12.88 -5.57
CA SER A 86 4.69 -13.63 -4.92
C SER A 86 4.68 -15.10 -5.32
N TYR A 87 4.79 -15.98 -4.34
CA TYR A 87 4.61 -17.42 -4.50
C TYR A 87 3.24 -17.87 -4.03
N LYS A 88 2.71 -18.92 -4.66
CA LYS A 88 1.46 -19.57 -4.26
C LYS A 88 1.54 -21.08 -4.47
N ASP A 89 1.08 -21.84 -3.48
CA ASP A 89 1.01 -23.30 -3.56
C ASP A 89 -0.18 -23.82 -2.73
N GLU A 90 -0.68 -25.00 -3.06
CA GLU A 90 -1.74 -25.67 -2.30
C GLU A 90 -1.19 -26.31 -1.02
N ILE A 91 0.11 -26.66 -1.01
CA ILE A 91 0.81 -27.28 0.11
C ILE A 91 1.75 -26.25 0.74
N GLU A 92 1.41 -25.83 1.96
CA GLU A 92 2.12 -24.80 2.72
C GLU A 92 3.61 -25.12 2.94
N GLU A 93 3.95 -26.36 3.29
CA GLU A 93 5.34 -26.78 3.50
C GLU A 93 6.19 -26.65 2.22
N LYS A 94 5.64 -27.04 1.06
CA LYS A 94 6.32 -26.88 -0.24
C LYS A 94 6.56 -25.41 -0.57
N LEU A 95 5.59 -24.57 -0.26
CA LEU A 95 5.70 -23.12 -0.43
C LEU A 95 6.87 -22.57 0.40
N PHE A 96 6.90 -22.86 1.70
CA PHE A 96 7.94 -22.39 2.61
C PHE A 96 9.34 -22.85 2.20
N ASN A 97 9.50 -24.13 1.87
CA ASN A 97 10.78 -24.65 1.40
C ASN A 97 11.28 -23.91 0.15
N LYS A 98 10.38 -23.63 -0.80
CA LYS A 98 10.73 -22.91 -2.04
C LYS A 98 11.11 -21.45 -1.78
N ILE A 99 10.43 -20.79 -0.84
CA ILE A 99 10.75 -19.41 -0.44
C ILE A 99 12.08 -19.35 0.28
N ASP A 100 12.35 -20.28 1.20
CA ASP A 100 13.62 -20.32 1.95
C ASP A 100 14.81 -20.49 0.99
N ILE A 101 14.70 -21.38 0.00
CA ILE A 101 15.73 -21.55 -1.03
C ILE A 101 15.91 -20.25 -1.83
N MET A 102 14.83 -19.68 -2.36
CA MET A 102 14.89 -18.46 -3.15
C MET A 102 15.45 -17.27 -2.34
N TYR A 103 15.07 -17.15 -1.07
CA TYR A 103 15.54 -16.10 -0.19
C TYR A 103 17.06 -16.21 0.05
N LYS A 104 17.56 -17.42 0.30
CA LYS A 104 19.00 -17.68 0.44
C LYS A 104 19.76 -17.38 -0.85
N ASP A 105 19.23 -17.76 -2.00
CA ASP A 105 19.83 -17.45 -3.30
C ASP A 105 19.91 -15.94 -3.54
N LEU A 106 18.84 -15.21 -3.24
CA LEU A 106 18.81 -13.75 -3.37
C LEU A 106 19.79 -13.06 -2.42
N LEU A 107 19.94 -13.54 -1.18
CA LEU A 107 20.94 -13.03 -0.24
C LEU A 107 22.37 -13.30 -0.73
N TYR A 108 22.63 -14.49 -1.27
CA TYR A 108 23.92 -14.82 -1.87
C TYR A 108 24.23 -13.90 -3.07
N LEU A 109 23.25 -13.64 -3.94
CA LEU A 109 23.43 -12.72 -5.07
C LEU A 109 23.66 -11.28 -4.60
N LYS A 110 22.93 -10.83 -3.57
CA LYS A 110 23.13 -9.51 -2.97
C LYS A 110 24.58 -9.32 -2.49
N ASP A 111 25.12 -10.31 -1.79
CA ASP A 111 26.51 -10.28 -1.29
C ASP A 111 27.52 -10.35 -2.45
N LYS A 112 27.33 -11.29 -3.37
CA LYS A 112 28.20 -11.50 -4.54
C LYS A 112 28.34 -10.24 -5.41
N TYR A 113 27.26 -9.50 -5.61
CA TYR A 113 27.25 -8.27 -6.40
C TYR A 113 27.39 -6.99 -5.56
N GLN A 114 27.63 -7.11 -4.25
CA GLN A 114 27.83 -5.99 -3.31
C GLN A 114 26.68 -4.96 -3.35
N MET A 115 25.44 -5.44 -3.46
CA MET A 115 24.24 -4.61 -3.52
C MET A 115 23.82 -4.14 -2.12
N ASN A 116 24.64 -3.29 -1.50
CA ASN A 116 24.47 -2.87 -0.11
C ASN A 116 23.17 -2.11 0.16
N ASN A 117 22.64 -1.42 -0.85
CA ASN A 117 21.41 -0.64 -0.75
C ASN A 117 20.13 -1.46 -0.97
N LEU A 118 20.25 -2.74 -1.36
CA LEU A 118 19.11 -3.62 -1.62
C LEU A 118 18.65 -4.28 -0.31
N GLU A 119 17.45 -3.95 0.16
CA GLU A 119 16.76 -4.64 1.25
C GLU A 119 15.98 -5.83 0.69
N ILE A 120 16.16 -7.00 1.31
CA ILE A 120 15.45 -8.23 0.93
C ILE A 120 14.84 -8.81 2.20
N TYR A 121 13.54 -9.04 2.18
CA TYR A 121 12.83 -9.67 3.29
C TYR A 121 11.62 -10.46 2.82
N THR A 122 11.20 -11.42 3.62
CA THR A 122 10.03 -12.26 3.34
C THR A 122 8.87 -11.89 4.25
N THR A 123 7.65 -11.89 3.73
CA THR A 123 6.45 -11.61 4.53
C THR A 123 5.24 -12.39 4.00
N PRO A 124 4.36 -12.91 4.88
CA PRO A 124 3.06 -13.36 4.42
C PRO A 124 2.27 -12.15 3.87
N PRO A 125 1.55 -12.30 2.75
CA PRO A 125 0.63 -11.27 2.29
C PRO A 125 -0.52 -11.09 3.28
N LEU A 126 -1.20 -9.94 3.20
CA LEU A 126 -2.40 -9.63 3.99
C LEU A 126 -3.45 -10.76 3.91
N ILE A 127 -3.60 -11.39 2.74
CA ILE A 127 -4.43 -12.58 2.55
C ILE A 127 -3.52 -13.80 2.41
N TYR A 128 -3.33 -14.48 3.54
CA TYR A 128 -2.43 -15.61 3.67
C TYR A 128 -2.84 -16.84 2.84
N LYS A 129 -4.14 -17.14 2.75
CA LYS A 129 -4.69 -18.25 1.94
C LYS A 129 -5.92 -17.80 1.16
N MET A 130 -5.97 -18.13 -0.12
CA MET A 130 -7.08 -17.78 -1.00
C MET A 130 -7.25 -18.84 -2.09
N PHE A 131 -8.49 -19.28 -2.32
CA PHE A 131 -8.81 -20.37 -3.27
C PHE A 131 -7.94 -21.62 -3.05
N ASN A 132 -7.87 -22.06 -1.79
CA ASN A 132 -7.08 -23.20 -1.31
C ASN A 132 -5.56 -23.12 -1.58
N LYS A 133 -5.03 -21.95 -1.95
CA LYS A 133 -3.60 -21.72 -2.15
C LYS A 133 -3.05 -20.78 -1.08
N TYR A 134 -2.04 -21.25 -0.37
CA TYR A 134 -1.19 -20.46 0.50
C TYR A 134 -0.37 -19.50 -0.33
N ARG A 135 -0.03 -18.34 0.23
CA ARG A 135 0.72 -17.30 -0.46
C ARG A 135 1.82 -16.75 0.43
N TYR A 136 2.90 -16.34 -0.19
CA TYR A 136 3.99 -15.65 0.49
C TYR A 136 4.71 -14.72 -0.48
N ASN A 137 5.26 -13.64 0.07
CA ASN A 137 5.96 -12.64 -0.70
C ASN A 137 7.43 -12.55 -0.26
N ILE A 138 8.31 -12.37 -1.23
CA ILE A 138 9.65 -11.84 -1.03
C ILE A 138 9.64 -10.41 -1.58
N ILE A 139 10.03 -9.45 -0.74
CA ILE A 139 10.09 -8.04 -1.11
C ILE A 139 11.55 -7.65 -1.28
N LEU A 140 11.83 -7.01 -2.41
CA LEU A 140 13.11 -6.41 -2.76
C LEU A 140 12.88 -4.91 -2.87
N LYS A 141 13.64 -4.13 -2.11
CA LYS A 141 13.52 -2.67 -2.02
C LYS A 141 14.89 -2.02 -2.08
#